data_AF-A0AAV4XQ56-F1
#
_entry.id   AF-A0AAV4XQ56-F1
#
_cell.length_a   1.000
_cell.length_b   1.000
_cell.length_c   1.000
_cell.angle_alpha   90.00
_cell.angle_beta   90.00
_cell.angle_gamma   90.00
#
_symmetry.space_group_name_H-M   'P 1'
#
loop_
_entity.id
_entity.type
_entity.pdbx_description
1 polymer ?
#
loop_
_entity_poly.entity_id
_entity_poly.type
_entity_poly.pdbx_seq_one_letter_code
_entity_poly.pdbx_strand_id
1 'polypeptide(L)'
;MSYVISNLSDEGSFVTGRFMQRGKKKDPKPASHFVIAHKSTSHIVDGLYGGKPAQLIYAVFTTPTNSISGSAVCAFRLEDILKTFDGAFKGHEDVNFNWLPVQNSKVPEPRPGQCVNDSRTLPEQTVNFIKNHNLMDQSVPAFWGKPIVIYTGFKYRYTYIAVGSLK
;
A
#
# COMPACT_ATOMS: atom_id res chain seq x y z
N MET A 1 -5.64 -8.37 -0.53
CA MET A 1 -5.35 -7.20 0.32
C MET A 1 -4.32 -6.39 -0.45
N SER A 2 -4.53 -5.08 -0.65
CA SER A 2 -3.61 -4.29 -1.46
C SER A 2 -3.31 -2.94 -0.82
N TYR A 3 -2.05 -2.50 -0.90
CA TYR A 3 -1.53 -1.30 -0.26
C TYR A 3 -1.31 -0.20 -1.29
N VAL A 4 -2.08 0.88 -1.20
CA VAL A 4 -1.90 2.03 -2.11
C VAL A 4 -0.82 2.92 -1.52
N ILE A 5 0.14 3.35 -2.36
CA ILE A 5 1.22 4.21 -1.92
C ILE A 5 1.07 5.60 -2.53
N SER A 6 1.28 6.61 -1.69
CA SER A 6 1.44 8.02 -2.09
C SER A 6 2.93 8.41 -2.07
N ASN A 7 3.35 9.20 -3.05
CA ASN A 7 4.73 9.70 -3.24
C ASN A 7 5.11 10.87 -2.30
N LEU A 8 4.17 11.43 -1.53
CA LEU A 8 4.40 12.58 -0.65
C LEU A 8 3.89 12.31 0.77
N SER A 9 4.67 12.78 1.74
CA SER A 9 4.75 12.34 3.13
C SER A 9 3.64 12.80 4.09
N ASP A 10 2.54 13.44 3.66
CA ASP A 10 1.68 14.13 4.63
C ASP A 10 0.15 14.01 4.49
N GLU A 11 -0.37 13.16 3.63
CA GLU A 11 -1.82 12.86 3.62
C GLU A 11 -2.01 11.35 3.67
N GLY A 12 -2.72 10.88 4.71
CA GLY A 12 -2.69 9.51 5.20
C GLY A 12 -2.75 8.43 4.12
N SER A 13 -1.82 7.48 4.17
CA SER A 13 -1.84 6.31 3.28
C SER A 13 -3.10 5.48 3.56
N PHE A 14 -4.07 5.55 2.64
CA PHE A 14 -5.29 4.74 2.72
C PHE A 14 -5.08 3.39 2.03
N VAL A 15 -5.45 2.32 2.73
CA VAL A 15 -5.24 0.96 2.27
C VAL A 15 -6.60 0.31 2.08
N THR A 16 -6.83 -0.29 0.92
CA THR A 16 -8.08 -1.01 0.65
C THR A 16 -7.86 -2.51 0.85
N GLY A 17 -8.56 -3.04 1.86
CA GLY A 17 -8.43 -4.42 2.27
C GLY A 17 -9.69 -5.23 2.07
N ARG A 18 -9.53 -6.50 1.68
CA ARG A 18 -10.60 -7.51 1.81
C ARG A 18 -10.32 -8.33 3.07
N PHE A 19 -11.16 -8.17 4.08
CA PHE A 19 -11.20 -9.08 5.23
C PHE A 19 -12.35 -10.08 5.04
N MET A 20 -12.07 -11.36 5.23
CA MET A 20 -13.12 -12.36 5.45
C MET A 20 -13.66 -12.18 6.88
N GLN A 21 -14.93 -11.81 7.01
CA GLN A 21 -15.60 -11.86 8.30
C GLN A 21 -15.87 -13.33 8.65
N ARG A 22 -15.37 -13.78 9.79
CA ARG A 22 -15.70 -15.11 10.32
C ARG A 22 -17.11 -15.06 10.93
N GLY A 23 -18.13 -15.17 10.08
CA GLY A 23 -19.50 -15.39 10.51
C GLY A 23 -19.64 -16.78 11.13
N LYS A 24 -20.17 -16.88 12.35
CA LYS A 24 -20.82 -18.13 12.74
C LYS A 24 -22.02 -18.31 11.80
N LYS A 25 -22.14 -19.50 11.19
CA LYS A 25 -23.21 -19.99 10.29
C LYS A 25 -22.92 -19.89 8.77
N LYS A 26 -22.39 -21.01 8.27
CA LYS A 26 -22.65 -21.76 7.03
C LYS A 26 -22.70 -21.12 5.63
N ASP A 27 -22.46 -19.82 5.43
CA ASP A 27 -22.22 -19.28 4.09
C ASP A 27 -21.12 -18.20 4.11
N PRO A 28 -20.04 -18.30 3.30
CA PRO A 28 -19.03 -17.25 3.21
C PRO A 28 -19.63 -16.02 2.53
N LYS A 29 -19.99 -15.00 3.33
CA LYS A 29 -20.40 -13.70 2.80
C LYS A 29 -19.29 -13.09 1.93
N PRO A 30 -19.62 -12.43 0.80
CA PRO A 30 -18.63 -11.77 -0.05
C PRO A 30 -17.83 -10.77 0.79
N ALA A 31 -16.50 -10.84 0.69
CA ALA A 31 -15.60 -10.01 1.48
C ALA A 31 -15.81 -8.53 1.12
N SER A 32 -16.41 -7.76 2.04
CA SER A 32 -16.61 -6.32 1.87
C SER A 32 -15.25 -5.62 1.79
N HIS A 33 -15.13 -4.65 0.89
CA HIS A 33 -13.99 -3.74 0.86
C HIS A 33 -14.04 -2.87 2.12
N PHE A 34 -13.08 -3.07 3.03
CA PHE A 34 -12.88 -2.19 4.17
C PHE A 34 -11.65 -1.32 3.90
N VAL A 35 -11.80 -0.02 4.13
CA VAL A 35 -10.65 0.86 4.32
C VAL A 35 -9.96 0.43 5.61
N ILE A 36 -8.66 0.24 5.58
CA ILE A 36 -7.86 -0.13 6.76
C ILE A 36 -6.78 0.92 6.96
N ALA A 37 -6.52 1.24 8.22
CA ALA A 37 -5.47 2.16 8.62
C ALA A 37 -4.15 1.42 8.82
N HIS A 38 -3.09 1.96 8.23
CA HIS A 38 -1.71 1.56 8.53
C HIS A 38 -1.37 1.92 9.99
N LYS A 39 -0.62 1.04 10.68
CA LYS A 39 -0.17 1.26 12.07
C LYS A 39 1.33 1.24 12.24
N SER A 40 2.01 0.25 11.68
CA SER A 40 3.46 0.14 11.76
C SER A 40 4.01 -0.77 10.67
N THR A 41 5.28 -0.59 10.35
CA THR A 41 6.06 -1.46 9.47
C THR A 41 7.28 -2.03 10.20
N SER A 42 7.74 -3.19 9.76
CA SER A 42 9.04 -3.75 10.13
C SER A 42 10.16 -3.12 9.29
N HIS A 43 11.41 -3.40 9.68
CA HIS A 43 12.55 -3.26 8.78
C HIS A 43 12.44 -4.24 7.60
N ILE A 44 13.29 -4.05 6.58
CA ILE A 44 13.42 -4.98 5.45
C ILE A 44 14.00 -6.29 5.95
N VAL A 45 13.31 -7.39 5.68
CA VAL A 45 13.74 -8.74 6.05
C VAL A 45 14.13 -9.51 4.80
N ASP A 46 15.40 -9.85 4.69
CA ASP A 46 15.92 -10.75 3.66
C ASP A 46 15.59 -12.21 4.00
N GLY A 47 15.18 -13.01 3.01
CA GLY A 47 14.96 -14.44 3.20
C GLY A 47 14.78 -15.20 1.90
N LEU A 48 14.80 -16.54 2.01
CA LEU A 48 14.51 -17.46 0.90
C LEU A 48 13.07 -17.95 1.02
N TYR A 49 12.24 -17.61 0.03
CA TYR A 49 10.84 -17.99 -0.02
C TYR A 49 10.57 -18.81 -1.28
N GLY A 50 10.17 -20.08 -1.12
CA GLY A 50 9.96 -20.98 -2.26
C GLY A 50 11.22 -21.19 -3.12
N GLY A 51 12.41 -21.16 -2.50
CA GLY A 51 13.69 -21.30 -3.18
C GLY A 51 14.21 -20.03 -3.88
N LYS A 52 13.53 -18.89 -3.74
CA LYS A 52 13.96 -17.61 -4.32
C LYS A 52 14.26 -16.58 -3.23
N PRO A 53 15.34 -15.79 -3.34
CA PRO A 53 15.59 -14.70 -2.41
C PRO A 53 14.50 -13.62 -2.58
N ALA A 54 14.00 -13.09 -1.48
CA ALA A 54 13.08 -11.97 -1.49
C ALA A 54 13.29 -11.07 -0.26
N GLN A 55 13.12 -9.77 -0.49
CA GLN A 55 13.11 -8.72 0.53
C GLN A 55 11.68 -8.37 0.87
N LEU A 56 11.27 -8.61 2.13
CA LEU A 56 9.92 -8.38 2.60
C LEU A 56 9.86 -7.27 3.65
N ILE A 57 8.81 -6.45 3.56
CA ILE A 57 8.40 -5.52 4.60
C ILE A 57 7.07 -6.02 5.16
N TYR A 58 7.00 -6.18 6.48
CA TYR A 58 5.79 -6.58 7.18
C TYR A 58 5.10 -5.33 7.71
N ALA A 59 3.79 -5.22 7.53
CA ALA A 59 3.02 -4.08 7.99
C ALA A 59 1.75 -4.52 8.74
N VAL A 60 1.43 -3.76 9.77
CA VAL A 60 0.23 -3.92 10.58
C VAL A 60 -0.85 -2.97 10.09
N PHE A 61 -2.04 -3.52 9.91
CA PHE A 61 -3.23 -2.78 9.53
C PHE A 61 -4.36 -3.02 10.52
N THR A 62 -5.21 -2.01 10.69
CA THR A 62 -6.38 -2.08 11.55
C THR A 62 -7.59 -1.48 10.86
N THR A 63 -8.77 -2.04 11.07
CA THR A 63 -10.04 -1.42 10.66
C THR A 63 -10.33 -0.11 11.42
N PRO A 64 -11.11 0.84 10.86
CA PRO A 64 -11.54 2.05 11.57
C PRO A 64 -12.30 1.76 12.86
N THR A 65 -12.35 2.73 13.78
CA THR A 65 -13.09 2.64 15.05
C THR A 65 -14.59 2.41 14.86
N ASN A 66 -15.17 2.97 13.80
CA ASN A 66 -16.60 2.84 13.48
C ASN A 66 -16.95 1.54 12.75
N SER A 67 -16.06 0.54 12.77
CA SER A 67 -16.24 -0.73 12.07
C SER A 67 -15.90 -1.91 12.98
N ILE A 68 -16.16 -3.14 12.51
CA ILE A 68 -15.81 -4.35 13.26
C ILE A 68 -14.30 -4.32 13.57
N SER A 69 -13.97 -4.37 14.86
CA SER A 69 -12.58 -4.33 15.32
C SER A 69 -11.79 -5.52 14.76
N GLY A 70 -10.79 -5.19 13.94
CA GLY A 70 -9.96 -6.16 13.26
C GLY A 70 -8.55 -5.63 13.03
N SER A 71 -7.58 -6.52 13.10
CA SER A 71 -6.18 -6.27 12.78
C SER A 71 -5.67 -7.32 11.79
N ALA A 72 -4.78 -6.93 10.90
CA ALA A 72 -4.07 -7.84 10.01
C ALA A 72 -2.60 -7.50 9.95
N VAL A 73 -1.78 -8.53 9.76
CA VAL A 73 -0.38 -8.41 9.37
C VAL A 73 -0.26 -8.88 7.93
N CYS A 74 0.29 -8.04 7.06
CA CYS A 74 0.60 -8.41 5.68
C CYS A 74 2.10 -8.26 5.43
N ALA A 75 2.64 -9.04 4.50
CA ALA A 75 3.96 -8.82 3.94
C ALA A 75 3.85 -8.27 2.52
N PHE A 76 4.79 -7.41 2.15
CA PHE A 76 4.93 -6.84 0.82
C PHE A 76 6.37 -7.03 0.36
N ARG A 77 6.56 -7.40 -0.91
CA ARG A 77 7.90 -7.44 -1.50
C ARG A 77 8.36 -6.02 -1.81
N LEU A 78 9.62 -5.74 -1.52
CA LEU A 78 10.22 -4.46 -1.89
C LEU A 78 10.19 -4.25 -3.42
N GLU A 79 10.42 -5.31 -4.20
CA GLU A 79 10.32 -5.28 -5.66
C GLU A 79 8.92 -4.85 -6.14
N ASP A 80 7.84 -5.38 -5.53
CA ASP A 80 6.47 -5.02 -5.91
C ASP A 80 6.14 -3.56 -5.55
N ILE A 81 6.72 -3.06 -4.46
CA ILE A 81 6.61 -1.65 -4.05
C ILE A 81 7.26 -0.75 -5.09
N LEU A 82 8.52 -1.02 -5.45
CA LEU A 82 9.27 -0.25 -6.45
C LEU A 82 8.57 -0.28 -7.81
N LYS A 83 8.15 -1.46 -8.25
CA LYS A 83 7.39 -1.63 -9.50
C LYS A 83 6.10 -0.82 -9.53
N THR A 84 5.44 -0.63 -8.38
CA THR A 84 4.23 0.18 -8.29
C THR A 84 4.52 1.66 -8.47
N PHE A 85 5.66 2.16 -7.96
CA PHE A 85 6.12 3.54 -8.19
C PHE A 85 6.53 3.82 -9.65
N ASP A 86 6.98 2.79 -10.36
CA ASP A 86 7.23 2.86 -11.81
C ASP A 86 5.94 2.73 -12.66
N GLY A 87 4.78 2.52 -12.03
CA GLY A 87 3.48 2.37 -12.67
C GLY A 87 2.82 3.70 -13.10
N ALA A 88 1.57 3.64 -13.57
CA ALA A 88 0.82 4.86 -13.90
C ALA A 88 0.45 5.64 -12.63
N PHE A 89 0.47 6.97 -12.72
CA PHE A 89 -0.09 7.83 -11.68
C PHE A 89 -1.62 7.77 -11.72
N LYS A 90 -2.26 8.03 -10.58
CA LYS A 90 -3.70 8.20 -10.47
C LYS A 90 -4.02 9.68 -10.44
N GLY A 91 -4.98 10.10 -11.24
CA GLY A 91 -5.37 11.51 -11.35
C GLY A 91 -6.85 11.68 -11.66
N HIS A 92 -7.28 12.93 -11.60
CA HIS A 92 -8.60 13.40 -11.99
C HIS A 92 -8.37 14.70 -12.77
N GLU A 93 -9.03 14.86 -13.91
CA GLU A 93 -8.89 16.09 -14.71
C GLU A 93 -9.69 17.24 -14.12
N ASP A 94 -10.74 16.94 -13.34
CA ASP A 94 -11.58 17.90 -12.64
C ASP A 94 -12.20 17.22 -11.41
N VAL A 95 -12.68 18.03 -10.45
CA VAL A 95 -13.25 17.58 -9.16
C VAL A 95 -14.47 16.65 -9.34
N ASN A 96 -15.14 16.75 -10.49
CA ASN A 96 -16.32 15.96 -10.83
C ASN A 96 -16.01 14.67 -11.63
N PHE A 97 -14.74 14.42 -12.01
CA PHE A 97 -14.37 13.22 -12.75
C PHE A 97 -13.92 12.07 -11.85
N ASN A 98 -14.13 10.85 -12.32
CA ASN A 98 -13.61 9.65 -11.67
C ASN A 98 -12.07 9.65 -11.66
N TRP A 99 -11.50 9.08 -10.60
CA TRP A 99 -10.07 8.79 -10.52
C TRP A 99 -9.69 7.74 -11.58
N LEU A 100 -8.90 8.16 -12.56
CA LEU A 100 -8.46 7.33 -13.68
C LEU A 100 -6.93 7.29 -13.75
N PRO A 101 -6.35 6.28 -14.41
CA PRO A 101 -4.93 6.27 -14.69
C PRO A 101 -4.56 7.47 -15.56
N VAL A 102 -3.54 8.22 -15.16
CA VAL A 102 -2.98 9.31 -15.96
C VAL A 102 -2.29 8.71 -17.18
N GLN A 103 -2.59 9.24 -18.37
CA GLN A 103 -1.97 8.78 -19.61
C GLN A 103 -0.46 9.06 -19.58
N ASN A 104 0.35 8.10 -20.04
CA ASN A 104 1.81 8.24 -20.07
C ASN A 104 2.29 9.47 -20.86
N SER A 105 1.56 9.90 -21.88
CA SER A 105 1.86 11.11 -22.66
C SER A 105 1.77 12.41 -21.85
N LYS A 106 1.07 12.39 -20.71
CA LYS A 106 0.94 13.54 -19.79
C LYS A 106 1.99 13.53 -18.68
N VAL A 107 2.80 12.48 -18.58
CA VAL A 107 3.87 12.39 -17.59
C VAL A 107 5.10 13.13 -18.15
N PRO A 108 5.60 14.17 -17.45
CA PRO A 108 6.74 14.94 -17.93
C PRO A 108 8.06 14.17 -17.79
N GLU A 109 9.07 14.59 -18.55
CA GLU A 109 10.45 14.10 -18.43
C GLU A 109 11.35 15.17 -17.77
N PRO A 110 12.27 14.79 -16.87
CA PRO A 110 12.50 13.44 -16.36
C PRO A 110 11.33 12.94 -15.52
N ARG A 111 11.03 11.64 -15.62
CA ARG A 111 9.93 11.01 -14.91
C ARG A 111 9.90 11.38 -13.41
N PRO A 112 8.79 11.93 -12.90
CA PRO A 112 8.66 12.27 -11.49
C PRO A 112 8.84 11.06 -10.57
N GLY A 113 9.52 11.26 -9.44
CA GLY A 113 9.81 10.22 -8.44
C GLY A 113 11.15 9.51 -8.62
N GLN A 114 11.86 9.75 -9.73
CA GLN A 114 13.20 9.21 -9.94
C GLN A 114 14.27 10.03 -9.20
N CYS A 115 15.32 9.35 -8.74
CA CYS A 115 16.48 10.02 -8.14
C CYS A 115 17.31 10.71 -9.22
N VAL A 116 17.61 11.99 -8.98
CA VAL A 116 18.50 12.80 -9.83
C VAL A 116 19.66 13.35 -9.00
N ASN A 117 20.79 13.65 -9.65
CA ASN A 117 21.99 14.14 -8.95
C ASN A 117 21.74 15.48 -8.23
N ASP A 118 20.96 16.38 -8.84
CA ASP A 118 20.52 17.62 -8.22
C ASP A 118 19.01 17.80 -8.46
N SER A 119 18.24 17.88 -7.37
CA SER A 119 16.79 18.06 -7.45
C SER A 119 16.38 19.50 -7.78
N ARG A 120 17.28 20.48 -7.61
CA ARG A 120 17.02 21.89 -7.92
C ARG A 120 16.99 22.16 -9.42
N THR A 121 17.61 21.29 -10.21
CA THR A 121 17.64 21.40 -11.67
C THR A 121 16.41 20.79 -12.34
N LEU A 122 15.46 20.25 -11.57
CA LEU A 122 14.25 19.65 -12.13
C LEU A 122 13.35 20.72 -12.76
N PRO A 123 12.77 20.45 -13.94
CA PRO A 123 11.80 21.35 -14.56
C PRO A 123 10.59 21.58 -13.65
N GLU A 124 10.07 22.81 -13.64
CA GLU A 124 8.90 23.17 -12.83
C GLU A 124 7.68 22.29 -13.16
N GLN A 125 7.53 21.89 -14.43
CA GLN A 125 6.47 20.98 -14.87
C GLN A 125 6.51 19.64 -14.14
N THR A 126 7.70 19.03 -13.98
CA THR A 126 7.89 17.77 -13.24
C THR A 126 7.54 17.94 -11.76
N VAL A 127 7.98 19.05 -11.15
CA VAL A 127 7.72 19.35 -9.73
C VAL A 127 6.24 19.62 -9.48
N ASN A 128 5.57 20.36 -10.35
CA ASN A 128 4.14 20.64 -10.23
C ASN A 128 3.30 19.40 -10.53
N PHE A 129 3.74 18.55 -11.46
CA PHE A 129 3.05 17.29 -11.74
C PHE A 129 3.00 16.39 -10.51
N ILE A 130 4.13 16.14 -9.82
CA ILE A 130 4.15 15.22 -8.66
C ILE A 130 3.39 15.76 -7.46
N LYS A 131 3.33 17.09 -7.28
CA LYS A 131 2.49 17.73 -6.26
C LYS A 131 1.01 17.41 -6.47
N ASN A 132 0.56 17.41 -7.72
CA ASN A 132 -0.84 17.18 -8.08
C ASN A 132 -1.17 15.69 -8.28
N HIS A 133 -0.17 14.87 -8.60
CA HIS A 133 -0.31 13.43 -8.88
C HIS A 133 0.59 12.62 -7.94
N ASN A 134 0.28 12.66 -6.65
CA ASN A 134 1.06 11.95 -5.64
C ASN A 134 0.63 10.48 -5.47
N LEU A 135 -0.50 10.06 -6.04
CA LEU A 135 -1.03 8.71 -5.86
C LEU A 135 -0.72 7.83 -7.07
N MET A 136 -0.35 6.56 -6.83
CA MET A 136 -0.22 5.58 -7.90
C MET A 136 -1.57 4.94 -8.24
N ASP A 137 -1.79 4.61 -9.51
CA ASP A 137 -3.03 3.96 -9.94
C ASP A 137 -3.15 2.55 -9.37
N GLN A 138 -2.07 1.79 -9.47
CA GLN A 138 -1.98 0.43 -9.00
C GLN A 138 -1.67 0.39 -7.49
N SER A 139 -2.11 -0.69 -6.86
CA SER A 139 -1.86 -0.97 -5.46
C SER A 139 -0.84 -2.09 -5.32
N VAL A 140 0.01 -2.01 -4.31
CA VAL A 140 0.99 -3.05 -4.02
C VAL A 140 0.26 -4.30 -3.53
N PRO A 141 0.45 -5.45 -4.21
CA PRO A 141 -0.13 -6.70 -3.76
C PRO A 141 0.55 -7.20 -2.48
N ALA A 142 -0.22 -7.78 -1.55
CA ALA A 142 0.37 -8.58 -0.48
C ALA A 142 1.12 -9.78 -1.08
N PHE A 143 2.26 -10.16 -0.49
CA PHE A 143 3.18 -11.17 -1.03
C PHE A 143 2.50 -12.51 -1.36
N TRP A 144 1.59 -12.98 -0.49
CA TRP A 144 0.79 -14.20 -0.72
C TRP A 144 -0.65 -13.91 -1.20
N GLY A 145 -0.95 -12.68 -1.63
CA GLY A 145 -2.29 -12.21 -1.97
C GLY A 145 -3.25 -12.04 -0.79
N LYS A 146 -2.86 -12.49 0.41
CA LYS A 146 -3.65 -12.49 1.64
C LYS A 146 -2.81 -12.10 2.86
N PRO A 147 -3.44 -11.65 3.96
CA PRO A 147 -2.75 -11.41 5.22
C PRO A 147 -2.14 -12.69 5.80
N ILE A 148 -1.03 -12.54 6.52
CA ILE A 148 -0.35 -13.63 7.24
C ILE A 148 -1.12 -13.96 8.51
N VAL A 149 -1.49 -12.92 9.26
CA VAL A 149 -2.24 -13.02 10.51
C VAL A 149 -3.46 -12.12 10.41
N ILE A 150 -4.60 -12.64 10.86
CA ILE A 150 -5.86 -11.92 10.99
C ILE A 150 -6.35 -12.11 12.42
N TYR A 151 -6.60 -11.00 13.10
CA TYR A 151 -7.28 -10.98 14.38
C TYR A 151 -8.56 -10.16 14.27
N THR A 152 -9.68 -10.76 14.64
CA THR A 152 -11.00 -10.10 14.68
C THR A 152 -11.54 -10.23 16.08
N GLY A 153 -11.75 -9.11 16.78
CA GLY A 153 -12.19 -9.12 18.17
C GLY A 153 -12.15 -7.74 18.80
N PHE A 154 -12.93 -7.56 19.87
CA PHE A 154 -13.08 -6.27 20.56
C PHE A 154 -12.04 -6.04 21.67
N LYS A 155 -11.21 -7.04 22.00
CA LYS A 155 -10.31 -6.96 23.16
C LYS A 155 -9.06 -6.11 22.94
N TYR A 156 -8.45 -6.17 21.76
CA TYR A 156 -7.20 -5.46 21.47
C TYR A 156 -7.01 -5.28 19.97
N ARG A 157 -6.07 -4.39 19.61
CA ARG A 157 -5.68 -4.12 18.22
C ARG A 157 -4.17 -4.19 18.12
N TYR A 158 -3.65 -4.71 17.01
CA TYR A 158 -2.22 -4.67 16.77
C TYR A 158 -1.77 -3.22 16.51
N THR A 159 -0.62 -2.87 17.04
CA THR A 159 -0.06 -1.51 16.98
C THR A 159 1.33 -1.53 16.36
N TYR A 160 2.23 -2.34 16.92
CA TYR A 160 3.62 -2.47 16.52
C TYR A 160 3.95 -3.88 16.07
N ILE A 161 4.97 -4.02 15.22
CA ILE A 161 5.53 -5.29 14.79
C ILE A 161 7.05 -5.24 14.87
N ALA A 162 7.64 -6.34 15.32
CA ALA A 162 9.06 -6.62 15.22
C ALA A 162 9.22 -8.01 14.61
N VAL A 163 10.16 -8.15 13.68
CA VAL A 163 10.48 -9.43 13.04
C VAL A 163 11.90 -9.79 13.44
N GLY A 164 12.09 -10.98 13.98
CA GLY A 164 13.41 -11.52 14.31
C GLY A 164 13.72 -12.69 13.39
N SER A 165 15.00 -12.81 13.00
CA SER A 165 15.51 -14.02 12.38
C SER A 165 16.16 -14.88 13.45
N LEU A 166 15.77 -16.15 13.53
CA LEU A 166 16.49 -17.14 14.33
C LEU A 166 17.70 -17.57 13.49
N LYS A 167 18.90 -17.26 13.96
CA LYS A 167 20.15 -17.80 13.42
C LYS A 167 20.36 -19.22 13.91
#